data_AF-A0A2U3QIC0-F1
#
_entry.id   AF-A0A2U3QIC0-F1
#
_cell.length_a   1.000
_cell.length_b   1.000
_cell.length_c   1.000
_cell.angle_alpha   90.00
_cell.angle_beta   90.00
_cell.angle_gamma   90.00
#
_symmetry.space_group_name_H-M   'P 1'
#
loop_
_entity.id
_entity.type
_entity.pdbx_description
1 polymer ?
#
loop_
_entity_poly.entity_id
_entity_poly.type
_entity_poly.pdbx_seq_one_letter_code
_entity_poly.pdbx_strand_id
1 'polypeptide(L)'
;MVISGKKLYPLWQTQMIPLLALISAIAMGYAIVIFESVVSATSLKREIEMPLLSKLSGLIPWIIGLYLIVRFSDLVFRGQLGLAFHGDLKGNFFLLENILFIIPLIILASPANRNSPKYLFYSAVSLLLAGALFRFDAFLIGFNPGPGWHYFPSFQETMITVGIISIEIAAYMVFVKRLPVLPSTGHA
;
A
#
# COMPACT_ATOMS: atom_id res chain seq x y z
N MET A 1 -8.22 -13.68 9.44
CA MET A 1 -7.71 -14.42 8.25
C MET A 1 -6.97 -15.69 8.60
N VAL A 2 -6.10 -15.71 9.61
CA VAL A 2 -5.36 -16.93 10.00
C VAL A 2 -6.30 -18.15 10.23
N ILE A 3 -7.51 -17.89 10.74
CA ILE A 3 -8.54 -18.89 11.05
C ILE A 3 -9.52 -19.12 9.87
N SER A 4 -9.42 -18.34 8.78
CA SER A 4 -10.34 -18.46 7.62
C SER A 4 -10.26 -19.83 6.93
N GLY A 5 -9.17 -20.58 7.14
CA GLY A 5 -9.03 -21.97 6.70
C GLY A 5 -9.27 -22.10 5.20
N LYS A 6 -10.20 -22.98 4.81
CA LYS A 6 -10.55 -23.26 3.40
C LYS A 6 -11.35 -22.14 2.73
N LYS A 7 -11.77 -21.10 3.46
CA LYS A 7 -12.54 -19.97 2.90
C LYS A 7 -11.66 -18.99 2.16
N LEU A 8 -10.35 -18.97 2.38
CA LEU A 8 -9.44 -18.06 1.70
C LEU A 8 -8.62 -18.84 0.67
N TYR A 9 -8.45 -18.25 -0.52
CA TYR A 9 -7.70 -18.87 -1.60
C TYR A 9 -6.22 -19.09 -1.20
N PRO A 10 -5.58 -20.20 -1.63
CA PRO A 10 -4.26 -20.58 -1.11
C PRO A 10 -3.16 -19.53 -1.29
N LEU A 11 -3.26 -18.65 -2.30
CA LEU A 11 -2.31 -17.56 -2.50
C LEU A 11 -2.26 -16.58 -1.31
N TRP A 12 -3.39 -16.32 -0.66
CA TRP A 12 -3.47 -15.42 0.50
C TRP A 12 -3.61 -16.15 1.83
N GLN A 13 -3.99 -17.43 1.84
CA GLN A 13 -4.17 -18.22 3.07
C GLN A 13 -2.83 -18.70 3.65
N THR A 14 -2.19 -17.87 4.47
CA THR A 14 -0.94 -18.21 5.19
C THR A 14 -0.99 -17.88 6.68
N GLN A 15 -0.18 -18.58 7.48
CA GLN A 15 0.05 -18.23 8.89
C GLN A 15 0.83 -16.93 9.02
N MET A 16 1.56 -16.52 7.97
CA MET A 16 2.35 -15.30 7.92
C MET A 16 1.52 -14.04 7.58
N ILE A 17 0.20 -14.14 7.41
CA ILE A 17 -0.66 -12.98 7.07
C ILE A 17 -0.46 -11.82 8.05
N PRO A 18 -0.39 -12.00 9.38
CA PRO A 18 -0.17 -10.88 10.31
C PRO A 18 1.15 -10.16 10.06
N LEU A 19 2.22 -10.92 9.77
CA LEU A 19 3.53 -10.37 9.46
C LEU A 19 3.52 -9.62 8.12
N LEU A 20 2.92 -10.20 7.07
CA LEU A 20 2.76 -9.54 5.77
C LEU A 20 1.92 -8.25 5.88
N ALA A 21 0.83 -8.29 6.66
CA ALA A 21 0.01 -7.12 6.93
C ALA A 21 0.76 -6.03 7.69
N LEU A 22 1.62 -6.41 8.65
CA LEU A 22 2.46 -5.48 9.38
C LEU A 22 3.50 -4.81 8.46
N ILE A 23 4.26 -5.59 7.69
CA ILE A 23 5.30 -5.05 6.80
C ILE A 23 4.67 -4.13 5.75
N SER A 24 3.55 -4.55 5.14
CA SER A 24 2.83 -3.72 4.18
C SER A 24 2.23 -2.45 4.81
N ALA A 25 1.74 -2.52 6.05
CA ALA A 25 1.27 -1.33 6.77
C ALA A 25 2.41 -0.33 7.02
N ILE A 26 3.60 -0.80 7.42
CA ILE A 26 4.78 0.05 7.56
C ILE A 26 5.14 0.69 6.22
N ALA A 27 5.17 -0.11 5.13
CA ALA A 27 5.48 0.39 3.79
C ALA A 27 4.47 1.46 3.33
N MET A 28 3.16 1.24 3.53
CA MET A 28 2.11 2.21 3.26
C MET A 28 2.23 3.47 4.12
N GLY A 29 2.68 3.34 5.38
CA GLY A 29 2.93 4.49 6.26
C GLY A 29 3.98 5.45 5.69
N TYR A 30 5.08 4.92 5.16
CA TYR A 30 6.05 5.76 4.44
C TYR A 30 5.48 6.31 3.13
N ALA A 31 4.69 5.52 2.40
CA ALA A 31 4.06 5.94 1.17
C ALA A 31 3.11 7.13 1.36
N ILE A 32 2.25 7.08 2.38
CA ILE A 32 1.26 8.13 2.64
C ILE A 32 1.95 9.43 3.06
N VAL A 33 3.04 9.37 3.83
CA VAL A 33 3.83 10.57 4.17
C VAL A 33 4.40 11.23 2.90
N ILE A 34 4.94 10.45 1.97
CA ILE A 34 5.45 10.98 0.69
C ILE A 34 4.29 11.58 -0.13
N PHE A 35 3.17 10.86 -0.23
CA PHE A 35 1.99 11.30 -0.97
C PHE A 35 1.45 12.63 -0.43
N GLU A 36 1.17 12.70 0.87
CA GLU A 36 0.67 13.90 1.55
C GLU A 36 1.65 15.06 1.46
N SER A 37 2.96 14.80 1.59
CA SER A 37 3.98 15.85 1.48
C SER A 37 4.01 16.47 0.08
N VAL A 38 3.94 15.64 -0.98
CA VAL A 38 3.92 16.13 -2.37
C VAL A 38 2.61 16.85 -2.70
N VAL A 39 1.46 16.29 -2.29
CA VAL A 39 0.14 16.87 -2.55
C VAL A 39 -0.04 18.18 -1.79
N SER A 40 0.31 18.23 -0.50
CA SER A 40 0.21 19.43 0.32
C SER A 40 1.16 20.52 -0.14
N ALA A 41 2.42 20.21 -0.48
CA ALA A 41 3.36 21.19 -1.02
C ALA A 41 2.84 21.80 -2.33
N THR A 42 2.27 20.98 -3.22
CA THR A 42 1.68 21.45 -4.47
C THR A 42 0.42 22.30 -4.23
N SER A 43 -0.47 21.85 -3.34
CA SER A 43 -1.73 22.54 -3.03
C SER A 43 -1.52 23.87 -2.29
N LEU A 44 -0.56 23.90 -1.37
CA LEU A 44 -0.24 25.07 -0.55
C LEU A 44 0.84 25.97 -1.18
N LYS A 45 1.31 25.64 -2.39
CA LYS A 45 2.37 26.36 -3.12
C LYS A 45 3.65 26.54 -2.29
N ARG A 46 4.09 25.45 -1.64
CA ARG A 46 5.30 25.40 -0.82
C ARG A 46 6.36 24.55 -1.51
N GLU A 47 7.61 24.75 -1.11
CA GLU A 47 8.71 23.89 -1.54
C GLU A 47 8.52 22.48 -0.99
N ILE A 48 8.88 21.48 -1.80
CA ILE A 48 8.86 20.08 -1.39
C ILE A 48 10.14 19.81 -0.61
N GLU A 49 10.00 19.24 0.59
CA GLU A 49 11.10 18.85 1.49
C GLU A 49 11.91 17.65 0.94
N MET A 50 12.55 17.86 -0.20
CA MET A 50 13.25 16.81 -0.95
C MET A 50 14.34 16.09 -0.15
N PRO A 51 15.16 16.76 0.68
CA PRO A 51 16.16 16.07 1.52
C PRO A 51 15.52 15.06 2.49
N LEU A 52 14.35 15.39 3.04
CA LEU A 52 13.61 14.51 3.95
C LEU A 52 12.99 13.34 3.16
N LEU A 53 12.27 13.64 2.08
CA LEU A 53 11.58 12.61 1.29
C LEU A 53 12.56 11.63 0.62
N SER A 54 13.71 12.12 0.15
CA SER A 54 14.76 11.28 -0.44
C SER A 54 15.32 10.29 0.59
N LYS A 55 15.58 10.74 1.83
CA LYS A 55 16.02 9.87 2.94
C LYS A 55 14.96 8.83 3.31
N LEU A 56 13.71 9.25 3.50
CA LEU A 56 12.60 8.36 3.84
C LEU A 56 12.37 7.30 2.76
N SER A 57 12.37 7.71 1.50
CA SER A 57 12.17 6.81 0.36
C SER A 57 13.28 5.77 0.21
N GLY A 58 14.49 6.03 0.75
CA GLY A 58 15.59 5.07 0.75
C GLY A 58 15.32 3.81 1.58
N LEU A 59 14.42 3.87 2.56
CA LEU A 59 14.02 2.71 3.37
C LEU A 59 12.97 1.83 2.68
N ILE A 60 12.13 2.42 1.83
CA ILE A 60 11.00 1.74 1.18
C ILE A 60 11.43 0.47 0.41
N PRO A 61 12.47 0.49 -0.45
CA PRO A 61 12.95 -0.70 -1.14
C PRO A 61 13.27 -1.87 -0.21
N TRP A 62 13.87 -1.61 0.96
CA TRP A 62 14.23 -2.66 1.91
C TRP A 62 12.99 -3.29 2.55
N ILE A 63 11.99 -2.47 2.90
CA ILE A 63 10.74 -2.94 3.49
C ILE A 63 9.94 -3.76 2.48
N ILE A 64 9.87 -3.30 1.23
CA ILE A 64 9.20 -4.04 0.14
C ILE A 64 9.96 -5.33 -0.18
N GLY A 65 11.30 -5.27 -0.24
CA GLY A 65 12.14 -6.44 -0.46
C GLY A 65 11.88 -7.51 0.61
N LEU A 66 11.82 -7.11 1.88
CA LEU A 66 11.46 -8.01 2.98
C LEU A 66 10.04 -8.59 2.80
N TYR A 67 9.06 -7.76 2.46
CA TYR A 67 7.68 -8.21 2.19
C TYR A 67 7.63 -9.28 1.10
N LEU A 68 8.27 -9.02 -0.05
CA LEU A 68 8.28 -9.92 -1.19
C LEU A 68 9.03 -11.21 -0.88
N ILE A 69 10.19 -11.15 -0.21
CA ILE A 69 10.94 -12.34 0.22
C ILE A 69 10.06 -13.20 1.13
N VAL A 70 9.51 -12.63 2.20
CA VAL A 70 8.65 -13.39 3.13
C VAL A 70 7.46 -14.01 2.39
N ARG A 71 6.81 -13.25 1.50
CA ARG A 71 5.63 -13.71 0.76
C ARG A 71 5.94 -14.84 -0.22
N PHE A 72 6.96 -14.68 -1.06
CA PHE A 72 7.31 -15.68 -2.07
C PHE A 72 7.96 -16.91 -1.46
N SER A 73 8.82 -16.76 -0.44
CA SER A 73 9.36 -17.90 0.29
C SER A 73 8.25 -18.75 0.89
N ASP A 74 7.29 -18.12 1.58
CA ASP A 74 6.14 -18.83 2.16
C ASP A 74 5.30 -19.56 1.08
N LEU A 75 5.09 -18.97 -0.09
CA LEU A 75 4.37 -19.63 -1.19
C LEU A 75 5.11 -20.81 -1.80
N VAL A 76 6.43 -20.71 -1.93
CA VAL A 76 7.29 -21.80 -2.41
C VAL A 76 7.29 -22.95 -1.41
N PHE A 77 7.45 -22.66 -0.11
CA PHE A 77 7.38 -23.69 0.95
C PHE A 77 6.02 -24.40 0.98
N ARG A 78 4.92 -23.69 0.71
CA ARG A 78 3.57 -24.28 0.64
C ARG A 78 3.25 -24.95 -0.71
N GLY A 79 4.15 -24.86 -1.70
CA GLY A 79 3.96 -25.41 -3.04
C GLY A 79 2.80 -24.76 -3.83
N GLN A 80 2.39 -23.55 -3.47
CA GLN A 80 1.20 -22.88 -4.04
C GLN A 80 1.54 -21.86 -5.13
N LEU A 81 2.82 -21.62 -5.41
CA LEU A 81 3.26 -20.58 -6.35
C LEU A 81 2.69 -20.77 -7.76
N GLY A 82 2.47 -22.01 -8.20
CA GLY A 82 1.88 -22.31 -9.51
C GLY A 82 0.49 -21.70 -9.70
N LEU A 83 -0.30 -21.55 -8.62
CA LEU A 83 -1.64 -20.96 -8.68
C LEU A 83 -1.64 -19.50 -9.12
N ALA A 84 -0.54 -18.78 -8.93
CA ALA A 84 -0.41 -17.39 -9.38
C ALA A 84 -0.44 -17.29 -10.92
N PHE A 85 -0.04 -18.36 -11.63
CA PHE A 85 0.13 -18.37 -13.08
C PHE A 85 -0.94 -19.19 -13.81
N HIS A 86 -2.03 -19.56 -13.13
CA HIS A 86 -3.15 -20.29 -13.75
C HIS A 86 -3.98 -19.42 -14.71
N GLY A 87 -3.79 -18.10 -14.72
CA GLY A 87 -4.52 -17.16 -15.58
C GLY A 87 -5.98 -16.95 -15.16
N ASP A 88 -6.38 -17.45 -14.00
CA ASP A 88 -7.69 -17.18 -13.42
C ASP A 88 -7.73 -15.80 -12.75
N LEU A 89 -8.94 -15.32 -12.42
CA LEU A 89 -9.12 -14.01 -11.78
C LEU A 89 -8.22 -13.83 -10.55
N LYS A 90 -8.12 -14.87 -9.70
CA LYS A 90 -7.35 -14.81 -8.46
C LYS A 90 -5.85 -14.77 -8.73
N GLY A 91 -5.33 -15.60 -9.63
CA GLY A 91 -3.93 -15.52 -10.05
C GLY A 91 -3.57 -14.15 -10.64
N ASN A 92 -4.42 -13.61 -11.51
CA ASN A 92 -4.19 -12.31 -12.14
C ASN A 92 -4.16 -11.15 -11.12
N PHE A 93 -5.09 -11.13 -10.16
CA PHE A 93 -5.09 -10.13 -9.09
C PHE A 93 -3.87 -10.27 -8.17
N PHE A 94 -3.49 -11.50 -7.84
CA PHE A 94 -2.25 -11.76 -7.10
C PHE A 94 -1.01 -11.24 -7.84
N LEU A 95 -0.92 -11.43 -9.16
CA LEU A 95 0.19 -10.88 -9.95
C LEU A 95 0.15 -9.35 -9.97
N LEU A 96 -1.03 -8.76 -10.15
CA LEU A 96 -1.22 -7.32 -10.16
C LEU A 96 -0.78 -6.67 -8.83
N GLU A 97 -1.20 -7.18 -7.67
CA GLU A 97 -0.77 -6.65 -6.36
C GLU A 97 0.76 -6.70 -6.21
N ASN A 98 1.42 -7.79 -6.64
CA ASN A 98 2.86 -7.93 -6.48
C ASN A 98 3.63 -7.05 -7.48
N ILE A 99 3.12 -6.85 -8.69
CA ILE A 99 3.67 -5.88 -9.64
C ILE A 99 3.61 -4.46 -9.03
N LEU A 100 2.50 -4.09 -8.39
CA LEU A 100 2.37 -2.79 -7.72
C LEU A 100 3.35 -2.59 -6.56
N PHE A 101 3.77 -3.67 -5.87
CA PHE A 101 4.88 -3.63 -4.91
C PHE A 101 6.25 -3.54 -5.60
N ILE A 102 6.45 -4.23 -6.72
CA ILE A 102 7.72 -4.26 -7.46
C ILE A 102 8.03 -2.91 -8.13
N ILE A 103 7.02 -2.20 -8.63
CA ILE A 103 7.20 -0.87 -9.26
C ILE A 103 8.00 0.10 -8.36
N PRO A 104 7.57 0.42 -7.12
CA PRO A 104 8.32 1.32 -6.24
C PRO A 104 9.68 0.73 -5.82
N LEU A 105 9.81 -0.60 -5.72
CA LEU A 105 11.10 -1.25 -5.45
C LEU A 105 12.13 -0.91 -6.56
N ILE A 106 11.72 -1.00 -7.82
CA ILE A 106 12.58 -0.70 -8.97
C ILE A 106 12.82 0.82 -9.10
N ILE A 107 11.76 1.63 -9.03
CA ILE A 107 11.87 3.09 -9.16
C ILE A 107 12.80 3.65 -8.09
N LEU A 108 12.57 3.27 -6.83
CA LEU A 108 13.35 3.79 -5.70
C LEU A 108 14.68 3.05 -5.51
N ALA A 109 15.08 2.11 -6.36
CA ALA A 109 16.43 1.54 -6.30
C ALA A 109 17.50 2.59 -6.68
N SER A 110 17.18 3.51 -7.60
CA SER A 110 18.08 4.56 -8.05
C SER A 110 18.05 5.78 -7.13
N PRO A 111 19.21 6.24 -6.60
CA PRO A 111 19.29 7.50 -5.85
C PRO A 111 18.80 8.71 -6.65
N ALA A 112 18.96 8.72 -7.96
CA ALA A 112 18.48 9.81 -8.81
C ALA A 112 16.95 9.93 -8.76
N ASN A 113 16.25 8.80 -8.75
CA ASN A 113 14.79 8.78 -8.68
C ASN A 113 14.27 9.19 -7.30
N ARG A 114 15.01 8.89 -6.23
CA ARG A 114 14.69 9.36 -4.85
C ARG A 114 14.78 10.87 -4.70
N ASN A 115 15.55 11.53 -5.56
CA ASN A 115 15.68 12.98 -5.61
C ASN A 115 14.73 13.64 -6.63
N SER A 116 13.72 12.92 -7.13
CA SER A 116 12.73 13.46 -8.06
C SER A 116 11.31 13.38 -7.48
N PRO A 117 10.62 14.52 -7.30
CA PRO A 117 9.25 14.54 -6.79
C PRO A 117 8.28 13.63 -7.57
N LYS A 118 8.45 13.57 -8.90
CA LYS A 118 7.62 12.77 -9.81
C LYS A 118 7.73 11.28 -9.51
N TYR A 119 8.95 10.77 -9.40
CA TYR A 119 9.19 9.34 -9.14
C TYR A 119 8.83 8.95 -7.70
N LEU A 120 9.04 9.85 -6.73
CA LEU A 120 8.55 9.67 -5.37
C LEU A 120 7.03 9.55 -5.33
N PHE A 121 6.31 10.44 -6.02
CA PHE A 121 4.85 10.41 -6.09
C PHE A 121 4.33 9.12 -6.74
N TYR A 122 4.88 8.72 -7.90
CA TYR A 122 4.49 7.46 -8.55
C TYR A 122 4.75 6.24 -7.68
N SER A 123 5.88 6.22 -6.97
CA SER A 123 6.22 5.14 -6.05
C SER A 123 5.23 5.08 -4.88
N ALA A 124 4.88 6.24 -4.31
CA ALA A 124 3.92 6.35 -3.22
C ALA A 124 2.52 5.86 -3.65
N VAL A 125 2.01 6.35 -4.78
CA VAL A 125 0.71 5.92 -5.32
C VAL A 125 0.69 4.42 -5.60
N SER A 126 1.73 3.89 -6.26
CA SER A 126 1.82 2.45 -6.54
C SER A 126 1.81 1.62 -5.26
N LEU A 127 2.54 2.05 -4.23
CA LEU A 127 2.64 1.34 -2.96
C LEU A 127 1.33 1.40 -2.14
N LEU A 128 0.64 2.54 -2.15
CA LEU A 128 -0.69 2.68 -1.55
C LEU A 128 -1.71 1.77 -2.24
N LEU A 129 -1.70 1.74 -3.58
CA LEU A 129 -2.53 0.83 -4.36
C LEU A 129 -2.19 -0.63 -4.09
N ALA A 130 -0.90 -0.99 -4.00
CA ALA A 130 -0.45 -2.35 -3.70
C ALA A 130 -0.99 -2.84 -2.35
N GLY A 131 -0.85 -2.02 -1.30
CA GLY A 131 -1.33 -2.37 0.02
C GLY A 131 -2.85 -2.34 0.17
N ALA A 132 -3.54 -1.47 -0.57
CA ALA A 132 -5.00 -1.48 -0.67
C ALA A 132 -5.47 -2.76 -1.39
N LEU A 133 -4.88 -3.08 -2.54
CA LEU A 133 -5.22 -4.26 -3.32
C LEU A 133 -4.96 -5.54 -2.53
N PHE A 134 -3.86 -5.62 -1.78
CA PHE A 134 -3.61 -6.76 -0.88
C PHE A 134 -4.76 -6.98 0.13
N ARG A 135 -5.34 -5.91 0.67
CA ARG A 135 -6.51 -6.00 1.58
C ARG A 135 -7.75 -6.43 0.80
N PHE A 136 -8.03 -5.78 -0.33
CA PHE A 136 -9.16 -6.16 -1.19
C PHE A 136 -9.10 -7.62 -1.62
N ASP A 137 -7.93 -8.08 -2.04
CA ASP A 137 -7.75 -9.45 -2.49
C ASP A 137 -7.98 -10.44 -1.37
N ALA A 138 -7.43 -10.17 -0.19
CA ALA A 138 -7.56 -11.09 0.93
C ALA A 138 -8.96 -11.08 1.59
N PHE A 139 -9.75 -10.01 1.45
CA PHE A 139 -11.11 -9.92 2.01
C PHE A 139 -12.25 -10.14 1.00
N LEU A 140 -12.02 -9.92 -0.30
CA LEU A 140 -13.06 -9.95 -1.33
C LEU A 140 -12.76 -10.96 -2.45
N ILE A 141 -11.60 -10.87 -3.10
CA ILE A 141 -11.29 -11.70 -4.29
C ILE A 141 -10.94 -13.14 -3.92
N GLY A 142 -10.07 -13.30 -2.93
CA GLY A 142 -9.61 -14.57 -2.41
C GLY A 142 -10.59 -15.21 -1.43
N PHE A 143 -11.55 -14.45 -0.89
CA PHE A 143 -12.47 -14.93 0.13
C PHE A 143 -13.72 -15.57 -0.50
N ASN A 144 -14.00 -16.81 -0.09
CA ASN A 144 -15.19 -17.56 -0.45
C ASN A 144 -16.03 -17.81 0.82
N PRO A 145 -17.17 -17.11 0.98
CA PRO A 145 -18.01 -17.23 2.18
C PRO A 145 -18.74 -18.58 2.28
N GLY A 146 -18.86 -19.33 1.17
CA GLY A 146 -19.60 -20.59 1.09
C GLY A 146 -20.67 -20.58 0.00
N PRO A 147 -21.32 -21.73 -0.26
CA PRO A 147 -22.33 -21.84 -1.31
C PRO A 147 -23.53 -20.92 -1.07
N GLY A 148 -23.97 -20.21 -2.12
CA GLY A 148 -25.13 -19.30 -2.08
C GLY A 148 -24.86 -17.91 -1.54
N TRP A 149 -23.63 -17.60 -1.13
CA TRP A 149 -23.25 -16.30 -0.58
C TRP A 149 -22.21 -15.63 -1.46
N HIS A 150 -22.48 -14.38 -1.84
CA HIS A 150 -21.51 -13.51 -2.49
C HIS A 150 -21.51 -12.20 -1.72
N TYR A 151 -20.33 -11.77 -1.26
CA TYR A 151 -20.18 -10.47 -0.64
C TYR A 151 -19.76 -9.46 -1.69
N PHE A 152 -20.51 -8.37 -1.80
CA PHE A 152 -20.14 -7.18 -2.54
C PHE A 152 -20.49 -5.98 -1.66
N PRO A 153 -19.58 -5.02 -1.47
CA PRO A 153 -19.82 -3.90 -0.56
C PRO A 153 -21.07 -3.14 -0.99
N SER A 154 -21.97 -2.93 -0.03
CA SER A 154 -23.14 -2.11 -0.22
C SER A 154 -22.76 -0.63 -0.40
N PHE A 155 -23.70 0.16 -0.93
CA PHE A 155 -23.53 1.60 -1.03
C PHE A 155 -23.22 2.23 0.33
N GLN A 156 -23.89 1.77 1.39
CA GLN A 156 -23.69 2.27 2.76
C GLN A 156 -22.28 1.96 3.29
N GLU A 157 -21.79 0.73 3.11
CA GLU A 157 -20.42 0.35 3.51
C GLU A 157 -19.36 1.18 2.76
N THR A 158 -19.60 1.45 1.49
CA THR A 158 -18.72 2.29 0.68
C THR A 158 -18.73 3.74 1.18
N MET A 159 -19.91 4.28 1.52
CA MET A 159 -20.04 5.63 2.06
C MET A 159 -19.38 5.81 3.43
N ILE A 160 -19.31 4.76 4.27
CA ILE A 160 -18.55 4.82 5.53
C ILE A 160 -17.06 5.06 5.24
N THR A 161 -16.49 4.35 4.25
CA THR A 161 -15.08 4.51 3.87
C THR A 161 -14.81 5.92 3.33
N VAL A 162 -15.68 6.42 2.45
CA VAL A 162 -15.62 7.80 1.93
C VAL A 162 -15.73 8.82 3.06
N GLY A 163 -16.62 8.59 4.03
CA GLY A 163 -16.79 9.44 5.20
C GLY A 163 -15.53 9.52 6.05
N ILE A 164 -14.90 8.38 6.33
CA ILE A 164 -13.65 8.34 7.12
C ILE A 164 -12.54 9.11 6.40
N ILE A 165 -12.35 8.90 5.09
CA ILE A 165 -11.34 9.63 4.29
C ILE A 165 -11.64 11.14 4.30
N SER A 166 -12.91 11.51 4.17
CA SER A 166 -13.33 12.92 4.19
C SER A 166 -13.04 13.59 5.54
N ILE A 167 -13.28 12.88 6.65
CA ILE A 167 -12.96 13.34 8.00
C ILE A 167 -11.44 13.49 8.18
N GLU A 168 -10.65 12.54 7.69
CA GLU A 168 -9.18 12.59 7.73
C GLU A 168 -8.65 13.83 7.01
N ILE A 169 -9.13 14.08 5.78
CA ILE A 169 -8.76 15.27 5.00
C ILE A 169 -9.18 16.55 5.72
N ALA A 170 -10.40 16.60 6.25
CA ALA A 170 -10.90 17.77 6.98
C ALA A 170 -10.06 18.04 8.24
N ALA A 171 -9.74 17.01 9.02
CA ALA A 171 -8.89 17.11 10.20
C ALA A 171 -7.48 17.59 9.84
N TYR A 172 -6.87 17.02 8.79
CA TYR A 172 -5.58 17.46 8.28
C TYR A 172 -5.59 18.96 7.93
N MET A 173 -6.61 19.42 7.20
CA MET A 173 -6.76 20.83 6.83
C MET A 173 -6.92 21.75 8.04
N VAL A 174 -7.62 21.31 9.09
CA VAL A 174 -7.73 22.06 10.35
C VAL A 174 -6.38 22.14 11.05
N PHE A 175 -5.63 21.04 11.14
CA PHE A 175 -4.33 21.01 11.80
C PHE A 175 -3.30 21.88 11.09
N VAL A 176 -3.16 21.76 9.76
CA VAL A 176 -2.18 22.55 9.00
C VAL A 176 -2.47 24.04 9.04
N LYS A 177 -3.75 24.45 9.13
CA LYS A 177 -4.13 25.88 9.20
C LYS A 177 -4.08 26.48 10.60
N ARG A 178 -4.22 25.68 11.66
CA ARG A 178 -4.32 26.18 13.04
C ARG A 178 -3.11 25.89 13.92
N LEU A 179 -2.31 24.87 13.57
CA LEU A 179 -1.14 24.46 14.35
C LEU A 179 0.14 24.72 13.55
N PRO A 180 1.28 25.02 14.22
CA PRO A 180 2.58 25.21 13.56
C PRO A 180 3.20 23.86 13.17
N VAL A 181 2.53 23.09 12.31
CA VAL A 181 2.96 21.74 11.91
C VAL A 181 3.98 21.77 10.76
N LEU A 182 3.94 22.83 9.94
CA LEU A 182 4.85 22.99 8.81
C LEU A 182 6.06 23.87 9.22
N PRO A 183 7.29 23.54 8.78
CA PRO A 183 8.48 24.37 9.04
C PRO A 183 8.28 25.83 8.60
N SER A 184 8.92 26.78 9.27
CA SER A 184 8.88 28.18 8.82
C SER A 184 9.54 28.32 7.45
N THR A 185 9.03 29.19 6.58
CA THR A 185 9.47 29.38 5.18
C THR A 185 10.88 29.99 5.02
N GLY A 186 11.77 29.87 6.02
CA GLY A 186 13.08 30.52 6.04
C GLY A 186 14.27 29.62 6.39
N HIS A 187 14.12 28.29 6.43
CA HIS A 187 15.20 27.33 6.74
C HIS A 187 15.31 26.20 5.70
N ALA A 188 15.16 26.53 4.41
CA ALA A 188 15.46 25.63 3.30
C ALA A 188 16.82 26.01 2.68
#